data_AF-A0A967P574-F1
#
_entry.id   AF-A0A967P574-F1
#
_cell.length_a   1.000
_cell.length_b   1.000
_cell.length_c   1.000
_cell.angle_alpha   90.00
_cell.angle_beta   90.00
_cell.angle_gamma   90.00
#
_symmetry.space_group_name_H-M   'P 1'
#
loop_
_entity.id
_entity.type
_entity.pdbx_description
1 polymer ?
#
loop_
_entity_poly.entity_id
_entity_poly.type
_entity_poly.pdbx_seq_one_letter_code
_entity_poly.pdbx_strand_id
1 'polypeptide(L)'
;LFAASYPRRTTALVLADTCARRVRAPNYPAGIPEDIARQYIHLIIEAWGTGRTMLLGAPGMAADPARIELRARLERLAMSPGEFAAMYPPTYEIDIRPLLETIRVPTLVLHRSGNPYIRVDNGR
;
A
#
# COMPACT_ATOMS: atom_id res chain seq x y z
N LEU A 1 -9.12 -4.43 -10.77
CA LEU A 1 -10.42 -5.06 -11.14
C LEU A 1 -10.32 -6.20 -12.17
N PHE A 2 -9.15 -6.47 -12.76
CA PHE A 2 -9.02 -7.44 -13.87
C PHE A 2 -9.62 -8.83 -13.59
N ALA A 3 -9.29 -9.45 -12.45
CA ALA A 3 -9.77 -10.78 -12.08
C ALA A 3 -11.30 -10.86 -11.89
N ALA A 4 -11.94 -9.76 -11.50
CA ALA A 4 -13.40 -9.65 -11.40
C ALA A 4 -14.04 -9.51 -12.79
N SER A 5 -13.49 -8.64 -13.64
CA SER A 5 -14.04 -8.35 -14.97
C SER A 5 -13.78 -9.45 -16.00
N TYR A 6 -12.67 -10.19 -15.86
CA TYR A 6 -12.21 -11.19 -16.83
C TYR A 6 -11.82 -12.51 -16.16
N PRO A 7 -12.74 -13.20 -15.45
CA PRO A 7 -12.44 -14.45 -14.76
C PRO A 7 -12.00 -15.55 -15.73
N ARG A 8 -12.54 -15.58 -16.96
CA ARG A 8 -12.10 -16.52 -18.02
C ARG A 8 -10.68 -16.30 -18.52
N ARG A 9 -10.09 -15.13 -18.25
CA ARG A 9 -8.70 -14.78 -18.59
C ARG A 9 -7.77 -14.80 -17.38
N THR A 10 -8.26 -15.28 -16.24
CA THR A 10 -7.51 -15.28 -14.97
C THR A 10 -7.58 -16.67 -14.35
N THR A 11 -6.48 -17.42 -14.37
CA THR A 11 -6.44 -18.77 -13.80
C THR A 11 -6.46 -18.75 -12.28
N ALA A 12 -5.75 -17.80 -11.66
CA ALA A 12 -5.70 -17.60 -10.22
C ALA A 12 -5.19 -16.17 -9.90
N LEU A 13 -5.35 -15.75 -8.66
CA LEU A 13 -4.85 -14.48 -8.12
C LEU A 13 -3.93 -14.74 -6.93
N VAL A 14 -2.75 -14.12 -6.91
CA VAL A 14 -1.86 -14.10 -5.74
C VAL A 14 -1.72 -12.65 -5.28
N LEU A 15 -2.10 -12.39 -4.04
CA LEU A 15 -2.00 -11.07 -3.40
C LEU A 15 -0.98 -11.14 -2.28
N ALA A 16 -0.05 -10.19 -2.23
CA ALA A 16 0.96 -10.09 -1.18
C ALA A 16 0.85 -8.73 -0.47
N ASP A 17 0.78 -8.75 0.87
CA ASP A 17 0.69 -7.55 1.72
C ASP A 17 -0.40 -6.57 1.25
N THR A 18 -1.58 -7.10 0.94
CA THR A 18 -2.70 -6.33 0.38
C THR A 18 -3.74 -5.95 1.43
N CYS A 19 -4.62 -5.01 1.11
CA CYS A 19 -5.80 -4.71 1.90
C CYS A 19 -6.99 -4.40 1.00
N ALA A 20 -8.21 -4.68 1.47
CA ALA A 20 -9.42 -4.29 0.79
C ALA A 20 -9.80 -2.81 1.02
N ARG A 21 -9.27 -2.24 2.09
CA ARG A 21 -9.37 -0.82 2.45
C ARG A 21 -8.17 -0.47 3.32
N ARG A 22 -7.55 0.70 3.14
CA ARG A 22 -6.38 1.10 3.97
C ARG A 22 -6.77 1.63 5.34
N VAL A 23 -7.81 2.47 5.38
CA VAL A 23 -8.26 3.13 6.61
C VAL A 23 -9.32 2.28 7.30
N ARG A 24 -9.29 2.24 8.62
CA ARG A 24 -10.29 1.56 9.46
C ARG A 24 -11.71 2.03 9.12
N ALA A 25 -12.67 1.12 9.22
CA ALA A 25 -14.11 1.42 9.10
C ALA A 25 -14.91 0.60 10.14
N PRO A 26 -16.19 0.93 10.42
CA PRO A 26 -17.00 0.22 11.42
C PRO A 26 -17.02 -1.31 11.27
N ASN A 27 -17.01 -1.81 10.02
CA ASN A 27 -16.95 -3.25 9.69
C ASN A 27 -15.59 -3.66 9.10
N TYR A 28 -14.52 -2.91 9.38
CA TYR A 28 -13.16 -3.22 8.91
C TYR A 28 -12.12 -2.70 9.92
N PRO A 29 -11.97 -3.36 11.08
CA PRO A 29 -11.03 -2.95 12.13
C PRO A 29 -9.56 -3.18 11.72
N ALA A 30 -9.31 -3.98 10.68
CA ALA A 30 -7.99 -4.32 10.14
C ALA A 30 -7.22 -3.11 9.58
N GLY A 31 -7.94 -2.07 9.12
CA GLY A 31 -7.34 -0.86 8.58
C GLY A 31 -6.60 0.00 9.63
N ILE A 32 -5.83 0.95 9.12
CA ILE A 32 -5.07 1.94 9.89
C ILE A 32 -6.05 2.98 10.49
N PRO A 33 -5.92 3.37 11.76
CA PRO A 33 -6.66 4.50 12.32
C PRO A 33 -6.47 5.77 11.47
N GLU A 34 -7.53 6.57 11.35
CA GLU A 34 -7.57 7.68 10.38
C GLU A 34 -6.55 8.79 10.70
N ASP A 35 -6.37 9.10 11.98
CA ASP A 35 -5.37 10.02 12.50
C ASP A 35 -3.94 9.56 12.18
N ILE A 36 -3.66 8.26 12.38
CA ILE A 36 -2.36 7.66 12.04
C ILE A 36 -2.13 7.66 10.54
N ALA A 37 -3.17 7.36 9.74
CA ALA A 37 -3.09 7.41 8.28
C ALA A 37 -2.75 8.83 7.79
N ARG A 38 -3.40 9.86 8.35
CA ARG A 38 -3.10 11.28 8.03
C ARG A 38 -1.66 11.65 8.34
N GLN A 39 -1.17 11.31 9.54
CA GLN A 39 0.22 11.57 9.92
C GLN A 39 1.20 10.87 8.98
N TYR A 40 0.92 9.61 8.63
CA TYR A 40 1.77 8.83 7.74
C TYR A 40 1.80 9.39 6.31
N ILE A 41 0.66 9.81 5.78
CA ILE A 41 0.56 10.48 4.47
C ILE A 41 1.43 11.73 4.47
N HIS A 42 1.31 12.58 5.49
CA HIS A 42 2.11 13.80 5.61
C HIS A 42 3.61 13.49 5.59
N LEU A 43 4.06 12.54 6.43
CA LEU A 43 5.47 12.16 6.53
C LEU A 43 6.05 11.60 5.22
N ILE A 44 5.29 10.78 4.49
CA ILE A 44 5.76 10.28 3.20
C ILE A 44 5.86 11.40 2.18
N ILE A 45 4.85 12.28 2.10
CA ILE A 45 4.84 13.37 1.13
C ILE A 45 6.04 14.29 1.37
N GLU A 46 6.31 14.66 2.62
CA GLU A 46 7.45 15.48 3.00
C GLU A 46 8.79 14.81 2.64
N ALA A 47 8.89 13.49 2.82
CA ALA A 47 10.10 12.74 2.52
C ALA A 47 10.27 12.38 1.03
N TRP A 48 9.27 12.58 0.19
CA TRP A 48 9.29 12.10 -1.19
C TRP A 48 10.38 12.77 -2.02
N GLY A 49 11.12 11.96 -2.79
CA GLY A 49 12.23 12.40 -3.62
C GLY A 49 13.54 12.56 -2.86
N THR A 50 13.57 12.33 -1.54
CA THR A 50 14.79 12.40 -0.71
C THR A 50 15.35 11.01 -0.38
N GLY A 51 14.61 9.95 -0.69
CA GLY A 51 14.96 8.58 -0.30
C GLY A 51 14.60 8.22 1.14
N ARG A 52 14.28 9.21 1.98
CA ARG A 52 13.95 9.02 3.39
C ARG A 52 12.63 8.28 3.63
N THR A 53 11.78 8.10 2.61
CA THR A 53 10.61 7.21 2.72
C THR A 53 11.02 5.76 3.04
N MET A 54 12.28 5.38 2.78
CA MET A 54 12.83 4.09 3.17
C MET A 54 12.86 3.88 4.69
N LEU A 55 13.03 4.94 5.49
CA LEU A 55 12.97 4.85 6.95
C LEU A 55 11.60 4.39 7.44
N LEU A 56 10.57 4.68 6.65
CA LEU A 56 9.21 4.23 6.90
C LEU A 56 9.02 2.83 6.30
N GLY A 57 9.18 2.67 4.99
CA GLY A 57 8.79 1.45 4.28
C GLY A 57 9.73 0.24 4.47
N ALA A 58 11.01 0.48 4.74
CA ALA A 58 12.03 -0.56 4.82
C ALA A 58 13.20 -0.13 5.74
N PRO A 59 12.96 0.10 7.05
CA PRO A 59 13.95 0.67 7.97
C PRO A 59 15.24 -0.16 8.04
N GLY A 60 15.15 -1.49 7.95
CA GLY A 60 16.33 -2.38 7.93
C GLY A 60 17.24 -2.20 6.70
N MET A 61 16.78 -1.51 5.65
CA MET A 61 17.57 -1.16 4.48
C MET A 61 18.05 0.29 4.50
N ALA A 62 17.56 1.11 5.43
CA ALA A 62 17.82 2.54 5.48
C ALA A 62 19.18 2.91 6.10
N ALA A 63 19.90 1.94 6.67
CA ALA A 63 21.22 2.15 7.24
C ALA A 63 22.33 2.36 6.19
N ASP A 64 22.08 2.00 4.93
CA ASP A 64 23.02 2.13 3.83
C ASP A 64 22.76 3.41 3.03
N PRO A 65 23.66 4.42 3.06
CA PRO A 65 23.50 5.66 2.32
C PRO A 65 23.30 5.46 0.81
N ALA A 66 23.93 4.44 0.21
CA ALA A 66 23.79 4.16 -1.21
C ALA A 66 22.35 3.72 -1.56
N ARG A 67 21.66 3.05 -0.62
CA ARG A 67 20.25 2.66 -0.79
C ARG A 67 19.32 3.84 -0.66
N ILE A 68 19.61 4.78 0.24
CA ILE A 68 18.86 6.04 0.35
C ILE A 68 19.00 6.85 -0.93
N GLU A 69 20.21 7.00 -1.46
CA GLU A 69 20.44 7.73 -2.71
C GLU A 69 19.73 7.07 -3.90
N LEU A 70 19.86 5.74 -4.04
CA LEU A 70 19.14 4.98 -5.07
C LEU A 70 17.63 5.15 -4.94
N ARG A 71 17.10 5.10 -3.71
CA ARG A 71 15.67 5.31 -3.45
C ARG A 71 15.23 6.71 -3.86
N ALA A 72 15.99 7.74 -3.50
CA ALA A 72 15.70 9.12 -3.86
C ALA A 72 15.61 9.28 -5.39
N ARG A 73 16.53 8.63 -6.13
CA ARG A 73 16.49 8.60 -7.59
C ARG A 73 15.24 7.89 -8.11
N LEU A 74 14.90 6.72 -7.58
CA LEU A 74 13.72 5.97 -8.01
C LEU A 74 12.41 6.72 -7.74
N GLU A 75 12.30 7.42 -6.61
CA GLU A 75 11.14 8.27 -6.28
C GLU A 75 10.94 9.37 -7.32
N ARG A 76 12.00 10.13 -7.63
CA ARG A 76 11.95 11.21 -8.64
C ARG A 76 11.71 10.69 -10.06
N LEU A 77 12.14 9.47 -10.37
CA LEU A 77 11.85 8.82 -11.65
C LEU A 77 10.41 8.32 -11.76
N ALA A 78 9.78 7.95 -10.64
CA ALA A 78 8.40 7.49 -10.63
C ALA A 78 7.42 8.66 -10.81
N MET A 79 7.63 9.76 -10.08
CA MET A 79 6.86 11.01 -10.20
C MET A 79 7.49 12.14 -9.40
N SER A 80 7.17 13.39 -9.78
CA SER A 80 7.56 14.57 -9.02
C SER A 80 6.90 14.62 -7.64
N PRO A 81 7.48 15.36 -6.66
CA PRO A 81 6.87 15.53 -5.35
C PRO A 81 5.44 16.11 -5.39
N GLY A 82 5.17 17.05 -6.30
CA GLY A 82 3.83 17.63 -6.46
C GLY A 82 2.79 16.62 -6.97
N GLU A 83 3.16 15.80 -7.95
CA GLU A 83 2.31 14.71 -8.44
C GLU A 83 2.06 13.65 -7.36
N PHE A 84 3.10 13.28 -6.60
CA PHE A 84 2.97 12.35 -5.50
C PHE A 84 2.04 12.88 -4.41
N ALA A 85 2.19 14.15 -4.03
CA ALA A 85 1.33 14.81 -3.04
C ALA A 85 -0.14 14.84 -3.46
N ALA A 86 -0.42 14.97 -4.76
CA ALA A 86 -1.78 14.94 -5.29
C ALA A 86 -2.34 13.51 -5.40
N MET A 87 -1.52 12.54 -5.83
CA MET A 87 -1.99 11.18 -6.13
C MET A 87 -2.01 10.25 -4.92
N TYR A 88 -1.14 10.44 -3.93
CA TYR A 88 -1.00 9.48 -2.82
C TYR A 88 -2.16 9.52 -1.83
N PRO A 89 -2.66 10.67 -1.33
CA PRO A 89 -3.73 10.70 -0.33
C PRO A 89 -5.02 10.01 -0.78
N PRO A 90 -5.56 10.23 -2.00
CA PRO A 90 -6.78 9.56 -2.45
C PRO A 90 -6.71 8.03 -2.43
N THR A 91 -5.49 7.44 -2.51
CA THR A 91 -5.34 5.98 -2.43
C THR A 91 -5.78 5.39 -1.09
N TYR A 92 -5.88 6.20 -0.03
CA TYR A 92 -6.37 5.78 1.29
C TYR A 92 -7.90 5.73 1.37
N GLU A 93 -8.58 6.38 0.43
CA GLU A 93 -10.05 6.38 0.33
C GLU A 93 -10.58 5.17 -0.44
N ILE A 94 -9.70 4.49 -1.19
CA ILE A 94 -10.04 3.29 -1.95
C ILE A 94 -10.65 2.23 -1.04
N ASP A 95 -11.84 1.79 -1.43
CA ASP A 95 -12.58 0.72 -0.79
C ASP A 95 -13.04 -0.30 -1.83
N ILE A 96 -12.38 -1.44 -1.85
CA ILE A 96 -12.73 -2.54 -2.76
C ILE A 96 -13.49 -3.66 -2.05
N ARG A 97 -13.86 -3.49 -0.77
CA ARG A 97 -14.62 -4.50 -0.01
C ARG A 97 -15.91 -4.92 -0.73
N PRO A 98 -16.72 -4.02 -1.32
CA PRO A 98 -17.94 -4.41 -2.05
C PRO A 98 -17.66 -5.25 -3.30
N LEU A 99 -16.43 -5.26 -3.81
CA LEU A 99 -16.04 -5.96 -5.03
C LEU A 99 -15.39 -7.31 -4.75
N LEU A 100 -15.02 -7.62 -3.51
CA LEU A 100 -14.37 -8.89 -3.17
C LEU A 100 -15.25 -10.08 -3.52
N GLU A 101 -16.56 -9.95 -3.27
CA GLU A 101 -17.56 -10.95 -3.61
C GLU A 101 -17.78 -11.10 -5.12
N THR A 102 -17.09 -10.35 -5.98
CA THR A 102 -17.14 -10.53 -7.45
C THR A 102 -15.95 -11.33 -7.98
N ILE A 103 -14.93 -11.56 -7.15
CA ILE A 103 -13.78 -12.41 -7.50
C ILE A 103 -14.23 -13.87 -7.48
N ARG A 104 -14.06 -14.56 -8.61
CA ARG A 104 -14.50 -15.97 -8.81
C ARG A 104 -13.36 -16.95 -9.03
N VAL A 105 -12.12 -16.45 -9.04
CA VAL A 105 -10.93 -17.25 -9.32
C VAL A 105 -10.27 -17.70 -8.01
N PRO A 106 -9.58 -18.85 -7.99
CA PRO A 106 -8.75 -19.24 -6.86
C PRO A 106 -7.83 -18.11 -6.45
N THR A 107 -7.86 -17.73 -5.18
CA THR A 107 -7.12 -16.58 -4.67
C THR A 107 -6.27 -16.99 -3.47
N LEU A 108 -4.96 -16.78 -3.58
CA LEU A 108 -4.01 -16.91 -2.47
C LEU A 108 -3.69 -15.52 -1.92
N VAL A 109 -3.82 -15.36 -0.61
CA VAL A 109 -3.50 -14.12 0.10
C VAL A 109 -2.33 -14.36 1.04
N LEU A 110 -1.23 -13.64 0.82
CA LEU A 110 0.02 -13.72 1.56
C LEU A 110 0.24 -12.41 2.34
N HIS A 111 0.65 -12.53 3.60
CA HIS A 111 1.04 -11.39 4.42
C HIS A 111 2.36 -11.66 5.12
N ARG A 112 3.22 -10.64 5.13
CA ARG A 112 4.42 -10.64 5.97
C ARG A 112 4.01 -10.40 7.43
N SER A 113 4.40 -11.32 8.30
CA SER A 113 4.28 -11.12 9.75
C SER A 113 5.10 -9.91 10.19
N GLY A 114 4.51 -9.09 11.08
CA GLY A 114 5.13 -7.86 11.57
C GLY A 114 5.15 -6.69 10.58
N ASN A 115 4.42 -6.77 9.46
CA ASN A 115 4.23 -5.62 8.57
C ASN A 115 3.45 -4.51 9.31
N PRO A 116 4.05 -3.33 9.57
CA PRO A 116 3.40 -2.27 10.33
C PRO A 116 2.34 -1.51 9.50
N TYR A 117 2.36 -1.65 8.17
CA TYR A 117 1.45 -0.96 7.26
C TYR A 117 0.21 -1.78 6.95
N ILE A 118 0.41 -3.06 6.67
CA ILE A 118 -0.65 -3.98 6.27
C ILE A 118 -0.62 -5.18 7.21
N ARG A 119 -1.37 -5.06 8.31
CA ARG A 119 -1.48 -6.13 9.31
C ARG A 119 -2.13 -7.37 8.71
N VAL A 120 -1.77 -8.54 9.23
CA VAL A 120 -2.27 -9.85 8.76
C VAL A 120 -3.80 -9.94 8.69
N ASP A 121 -4.51 -9.24 9.58
CA ASP A 121 -5.98 -9.19 9.59
C ASP A 121 -6.59 -8.58 8.32
N ASN A 122 -5.80 -7.86 7.50
CA ASN A 122 -6.28 -7.31 6.23
C ASN A 122 -6.52 -8.38 5.16
N GLY A 123 -5.95 -9.58 5.34
CA GLY A 123 -6.12 -10.72 4.45
C GLY A 123 -7.25 -11.67 4.84
N ARG A 124 -8.08 -11.28 5.81
CA ARG A 124 -9.21 -12.07 6.32
C ARG A 124 -10.55 -11.49 5.87
#